data_AF-L5MJ50-F1
#
_entry.id   AF-L5MJ50-F1
#
_cell.length_a   1.000
_cell.length_b   1.000
_cell.length_c   1.000
_cell.angle_alpha   90.00
_cell.angle_beta   90.00
_cell.angle_gamma   90.00
#
_symmetry.space_group_name_H-M   'P 1'
#
loop_
_entity.id
_entity.type
_entity.pdbx_description
1 polymer ?
#
loop_
_entity_poly.entity_id
_entity_poly.type
_entity_poly.pdbx_seq_one_letter_code
_entity_poly.pdbx_strand_id
1 'polypeptide(L)'
;MHAMLNTTLSKLLKSPEIQRALRAPRKKIHSRVLKKNPLKTLRIMLKLNSYAKTMRRNTILHEAKNHKLQVDKAAALEAKSDEKGVPGKKPVVGKKGQKTVGLKKQKKPLVGKRLQLPRNQ
;
A
#
# COMPACT_ATOMS: atom_id res chain seq x y z
N MET A 1 32.92 -65.14 -12.72
CA MET A 1 31.52 -64.79 -12.44
C MET A 1 31.28 -63.36 -12.87
N HIS A 2 30.25 -63.09 -13.67
CA HIS A 2 29.87 -61.72 -14.01
C HIS A 2 28.97 -61.14 -12.92
N ALA A 3 29.25 -59.90 -12.48
CA ALA A 3 28.50 -59.23 -11.42
C ALA A 3 27.07 -58.85 -11.83
N MET A 4 26.80 -58.73 -13.14
CA MET A 4 25.48 -58.41 -13.69
C MET A 4 25.27 -59.16 -15.00
N LEU A 5 24.14 -59.86 -15.11
CA LEU A 5 23.80 -60.65 -16.30
C LEU A 5 23.30 -59.77 -17.45
N ASN A 6 22.48 -58.75 -17.15
CA ASN A 6 21.96 -57.80 -18.13
C ASN A 6 22.64 -56.44 -17.96
N THR A 7 23.58 -56.12 -18.86
CA THR A 7 24.37 -54.87 -18.77
C THR A 7 23.67 -53.65 -19.35
N THR A 8 22.57 -53.81 -20.08
CA THR A 8 21.86 -52.71 -20.75
C THR A 8 20.84 -52.02 -19.84
N LEU A 9 21.28 -51.04 -19.06
CA LEU A 9 20.45 -50.30 -18.11
C LEU A 9 19.24 -49.60 -18.75
N SER A 10 19.38 -49.04 -19.95
CA SER A 10 18.28 -48.37 -20.66
C SER A 10 17.07 -49.26 -20.91
N LYS A 11 17.29 -50.57 -21.14
CA LYS A 11 16.19 -51.54 -21.32
C LYS A 11 15.51 -51.85 -20.00
N LEU A 12 16.29 -52.06 -18.94
CA LEU A 12 15.78 -52.34 -17.60
C LEU A 12 14.96 -51.15 -17.07
N LEU A 13 15.51 -49.93 -17.13
CA LEU A 13 14.84 -48.73 -16.63
C LEU A 13 13.54 -48.39 -17.38
N LYS A 14 13.41 -48.79 -18.65
CA LYS A 14 12.20 -48.56 -19.46
C LYS A 14 11.23 -49.75 -19.44
N SER A 15 11.50 -50.80 -18.67
CA SER A 15 10.65 -51.99 -18.63
C SER A 15 9.31 -51.70 -17.94
N PRO A 16 8.22 -52.35 -18.36
CA PRO A 16 6.88 -52.07 -17.82
C PRO A 16 6.76 -52.47 -16.35
N GLU A 17 7.49 -53.48 -15.89
CA GLU A 17 7.47 -53.93 -14.50
C GLU A 17 7.99 -52.84 -13.57
N ILE A 18 9.10 -52.19 -13.96
CA ILE A 18 9.70 -51.10 -13.19
C ILE A 18 8.84 -49.85 -13.31
N GLN A 19 8.44 -49.45 -14.52
CA GLN A 19 7.65 -48.24 -14.72
C GLN A 19 6.29 -48.27 -14.02
N ARG A 20 5.64 -49.44 -13.90
CA ARG A 20 4.38 -49.60 -13.16
C ARG A 20 4.52 -49.30 -11.66
N ALA A 21 5.67 -49.61 -11.07
CA ALA A 21 5.93 -49.38 -9.65
C ALA A 21 6.41 -47.96 -9.34
N LEU A 22 6.86 -47.20 -10.35
CA LEU A 22 7.41 -45.87 -10.17
C LEU A 22 6.34 -44.78 -10.04
N ARG A 23 6.66 -43.74 -9.24
CA ARG A 23 5.85 -42.52 -9.15
C ARG A 23 6.11 -41.58 -10.33
N ALA A 24 5.10 -40.78 -10.68
CA ALA A 24 5.24 -39.70 -11.64
C ALA A 24 6.46 -38.79 -11.33
N PRO A 25 7.26 -38.42 -12.35
CA PRO A 25 8.41 -37.53 -12.17
C PRO A 25 8.02 -36.14 -11.68
N ARG A 26 8.71 -35.63 -10.65
CA ARG A 26 8.54 -34.25 -10.17
C ARG A 26 9.56 -33.32 -10.84
N LYS A 27 9.28 -32.89 -12.07
CA LYS A 27 10.21 -32.06 -12.87
C LYS A 27 10.10 -30.54 -12.61
N LYS A 28 9.24 -30.11 -11.67
CA LYS A 28 9.01 -28.69 -11.40
C LYS A 28 10.14 -28.10 -10.55
N ILE A 29 10.93 -27.22 -11.14
CA ILE A 29 11.96 -26.43 -10.45
C ILE A 29 11.29 -25.27 -9.74
N HIS A 30 11.39 -25.21 -8.40
CA HIS A 30 10.86 -24.11 -7.61
C HIS A 30 11.98 -23.09 -7.37
N SER A 31 11.92 -21.95 -8.06
CA SER A 31 12.89 -20.86 -7.90
C SER A 31 12.53 -19.97 -6.71
N ARG A 32 13.50 -19.14 -6.29
CA ARG A 32 13.30 -18.15 -5.21
C ARG A 32 12.24 -17.13 -5.64
N VAL A 33 11.20 -16.98 -4.82
CA VAL A 33 10.18 -15.93 -5.00
C VAL A 33 10.60 -14.67 -4.26
N LEU A 34 10.57 -13.52 -4.93
CA LEU A 34 10.85 -12.23 -4.30
C LEU A 34 9.74 -11.87 -3.29
N LYS A 35 10.13 -11.62 -2.03
CA LYS A 35 9.22 -11.18 -0.98
C LYS A 35 8.89 -9.70 -1.14
N LYS A 36 7.69 -9.42 -1.65
CA LYS A 36 7.15 -8.05 -1.76
C LYS A 36 6.55 -7.61 -0.41
N ASN A 37 6.70 -6.32 -0.09
CA ASN A 37 6.14 -5.76 1.15
C ASN A 37 4.60 -5.58 1.02
N PRO A 38 3.78 -6.22 1.88
CA PRO A 38 2.32 -6.16 1.79
C PRO A 38 1.75 -4.77 2.14
N LEU A 39 2.40 -4.01 3.02
CA LEU A 39 1.96 -2.66 3.40
C LEU A 39 2.09 -1.69 2.23
N LYS A 40 3.06 -1.93 1.34
CA LYS A 40 3.29 -1.14 0.12
C LYS A 40 2.57 -1.71 -1.10
N THR A 41 2.41 -3.04 -1.19
CA THR A 41 1.82 -3.71 -2.36
C THR A 41 0.45 -4.30 -2.04
N LEU A 42 -0.62 -3.63 -2.49
CA LEU A 42 -2.00 -4.02 -2.20
C LEU A 42 -2.32 -5.48 -2.55
N ARG A 43 -1.96 -5.95 -3.75
CA ARG A 43 -2.27 -7.33 -4.20
C ARG A 43 -1.66 -8.41 -3.30
N ILE A 44 -0.49 -8.12 -2.71
CA ILE A 44 0.16 -9.05 -1.78
C ILE A 44 -0.57 -9.04 -0.44
N MET A 45 -0.96 -7.86 0.05
CA MET A 45 -1.84 -7.76 1.21
C MET A 45 -3.13 -8.55 0.99
N LEU A 46 -3.77 -8.42 -0.17
CA LEU A 46 -5.02 -9.12 -0.46
C LEU A 46 -4.85 -10.63 -0.59
N LYS A 47 -3.73 -11.11 -1.15
CA LYS A 47 -3.41 -12.55 -1.21
C LYS A 47 -3.22 -13.15 0.18
N LEU A 48 -2.65 -12.39 1.12
CA LEU A 48 -2.40 -12.83 2.50
C LEU A 48 -3.62 -12.63 3.41
N ASN A 49 -4.34 -11.53 3.25
CA ASN A 49 -5.49 -11.13 4.04
C ASN A 49 -6.59 -10.54 3.14
N SER A 50 -7.61 -11.34 2.85
CA SER A 50 -8.75 -10.95 2.01
C SER A 50 -9.60 -9.82 2.64
N TYR A 51 -9.75 -9.82 3.97
CA TYR A 51 -10.50 -8.80 4.72
C TYR A 51 -9.87 -7.40 4.62
N ALA A 52 -8.57 -7.31 4.31
CA ALA A 52 -7.93 -6.02 4.06
C ALA A 52 -8.60 -5.24 2.92
N LYS A 53 -9.28 -5.91 1.97
CA LYS A 53 -10.04 -5.26 0.89
C LYS A 53 -11.23 -4.49 1.43
N THR A 54 -12.06 -5.14 2.24
CA THR A 54 -13.28 -4.56 2.80
C THR A 54 -12.93 -3.49 3.83
N MET A 55 -11.94 -3.75 4.68
CA MET A 55 -11.44 -2.78 5.65
C MET A 55 -11.00 -1.48 4.96
N ARG A 56 -10.13 -1.56 3.93
CA ARG A 56 -9.67 -0.38 3.18
C ARG A 56 -10.81 0.36 2.47
N ARG A 57 -11.78 -0.38 1.92
CA ARG A 57 -12.95 0.24 1.29
C ARG A 57 -13.75 1.04 2.31
N ASN A 58 -14.03 0.44 3.46
CA ASN A 58 -14.83 1.06 4.51
C ASN A 58 -14.12 2.30 5.07
N THR A 59 -12.80 2.25 5.31
CA THR A 59 -12.04 3.42 5.77
C THR A 59 -12.14 4.58 4.79
N ILE A 60 -11.98 4.32 3.48
CA ILE A 60 -12.10 5.35 2.44
C ILE A 60 -13.51 5.98 2.44
N LEU A 61 -14.56 5.17 2.56
CA LEU A 61 -15.93 5.67 2.60
C LEU A 61 -16.19 6.52 3.86
N HIS A 62 -15.69 6.08 5.02
CA HIS A 62 -15.80 6.82 6.26
C HIS A 62 -15.03 8.15 6.21
N GLU A 63 -13.80 8.15 5.68
CA GLU A 63 -12.98 9.36 5.51
C GLU A 63 -13.66 10.35 4.57
N ALA A 64 -14.20 9.90 3.43
CA ALA A 64 -14.91 10.75 2.49
C ALA A 64 -16.18 11.37 3.12
N LYS A 65 -16.94 10.58 3.89
CA LYS A 65 -18.12 11.07 4.61
C LYS A 65 -17.74 12.14 5.63
N ASN A 66 -16.69 11.91 6.41
CA ASN A 66 -16.22 12.85 7.43
C ASN A 66 -15.70 14.15 6.80
N HIS A 67 -14.95 14.06 5.71
CA HIS A 67 -14.48 15.23 4.97
C HIS A 67 -15.66 16.08 4.46
N LYS A 68 -16.68 15.45 3.88
CA LYS A 68 -17.90 16.15 3.44
C LYS A 68 -18.56 16.90 4.60
N LEU A 69 -18.76 16.22 5.73
CA LEU A 69 -19.34 16.84 6.92
C LEU A 69 -18.53 18.03 7.46
N GLN A 70 -17.19 17.93 7.41
CA GLN A 70 -16.31 19.04 7.82
C GLN A 70 -16.43 20.24 6.88
N VAL A 71 -16.48 20.00 5.56
CA VAL A 71 -16.67 21.06 4.56
C VAL A 71 -18.05 21.72 4.71
N ASP A 72 -19.12 20.94 4.86
CA ASP A 72 -20.48 21.46 5.04
C ASP A 72 -20.59 22.29 6.33
N LYS A 73 -19.96 21.81 7.42
CA LYS A 73 -19.88 22.55 8.69
C LYS A 73 -19.09 23.84 8.55
N ALA A 74 -17.96 23.83 7.85
CA ALA A 74 -17.18 25.04 7.60
C ALA A 74 -17.99 26.05 6.77
N ALA A 75 -18.64 25.61 5.69
CA ALA A 75 -19.49 26.46 4.86
C ALA A 75 -20.65 27.09 5.65
N ALA A 76 -21.30 26.32 6.53
CA ALA A 76 -22.36 26.83 7.39
C ALA A 76 -21.88 27.83 8.45
N LEU A 77 -20.62 27.74 8.89
CA LEU A 77 -20.02 28.72 9.80
C LEU A 77 -19.69 30.02 9.07
N GLU A 78 -19.12 29.94 7.87
CA GLU A 78 -18.82 31.10 7.02
C GLU A 78 -20.11 31.87 6.66
N ALA A 79 -21.16 31.16 6.24
CA ALA A 79 -22.46 31.80 5.93
C ALA A 79 -23.07 32.53 7.14
N LYS A 80 -22.87 32.00 8.37
CA LYS A 80 -23.33 32.65 9.60
C LYS A 80 -22.49 33.86 10.01
N SER A 81 -21.22 33.91 9.63
CA SER A 81 -20.39 35.11 9.82
C SER A 81 -20.70 36.19 8.80
N ASP A 82 -21.10 35.83 7.58
CA ASP A 82 -21.45 36.79 6.52
C ASP A 82 -22.77 37.52 6.81
N GLU A 83 -23.76 36.87 7.45
CA GLU A 83 -24.99 37.55 7.92
C GLU A 83 -24.76 38.49 9.12
N LYS A 84 -23.57 38.49 9.75
CA LYS A 84 -23.26 39.26 10.97
C LYS A 84 -22.35 40.48 10.75
N GLY A 85 -21.99 40.86 9.51
CA GLY A 85 -21.28 42.12 9.21
C GLY A 85 -22.26 43.20 8.77
N VAL A 86 -22.34 44.41 9.35
CA VAL A 86 -21.40 45.57 9.30
C VAL A 86 -21.79 46.60 10.42
N PRO A 87 -20.94 47.51 10.96
CA PRO A 87 -19.49 47.48 11.25
C PRO A 87 -19.13 47.89 12.72
N GLY A 88 -17.88 47.62 13.12
CA GLY A 88 -17.10 48.60 13.89
C GLY A 88 -16.80 48.26 15.35
N LYS A 89 -15.58 47.77 15.60
CA LYS A 89 -14.61 48.36 16.57
C LYS A 89 -13.28 47.60 16.49
N LYS A 90 -12.20 48.35 16.24
CA LYS A 90 -10.79 47.89 16.24
C LYS A 90 -10.32 47.50 17.65
N PRO A 91 -9.28 46.66 17.78
CA PRO A 91 -8.91 46.01 19.02
C PRO A 91 -8.02 46.89 19.91
N VAL A 92 -8.25 46.83 21.22
CA VAL A 92 -7.40 47.46 22.24
C VAL A 92 -6.33 46.48 22.72
N VAL A 93 -5.12 47.03 22.75
CA VAL A 93 -3.81 46.52 23.18
C VAL A 93 -3.81 45.94 24.60
N GLY A 94 -3.12 44.81 24.81
CA GLY A 94 -2.96 44.17 26.12
C GLY A 94 -1.80 43.16 26.24
N LYS A 95 -0.58 43.70 26.32
CA LYS A 95 0.74 43.13 26.69
C LYS A 95 0.85 41.83 27.54
N LYS A 96 1.96 41.11 27.23
CA LYS A 96 2.84 40.23 28.06
C LYS A 96 2.25 38.89 28.53
N GLY A 97 2.89 37.74 28.36
CA GLY A 97 4.19 37.37 27.82
C GLY A 97 4.59 36.00 28.36
N GLN A 98 5.20 35.15 27.54
CA GLN A 98 6.17 34.15 27.99
C GLN A 98 6.98 33.68 26.79
N LYS A 99 8.29 33.92 26.87
CA LYS A 99 9.29 33.45 25.91
C LYS A 99 9.71 32.05 26.34
N THR A 100 9.59 31.06 25.45
CA THR A 100 10.45 29.88 25.45
C THR A 100 11.18 29.80 24.12
N VAL A 101 12.43 30.23 24.19
CA VAL A 101 13.64 29.77 23.50
C VAL A 101 13.42 28.94 22.22
N GLY A 102 13.85 29.51 21.10
CA GLY A 102 13.67 28.94 19.78
C GLY A 102 14.71 27.92 19.34
N LEU A 103 14.37 27.21 18.27
CA LEU A 103 15.31 26.52 17.39
C LEU A 103 14.91 26.78 15.92
N LYS A 104 15.69 27.68 15.32
CA LYS A 104 16.15 27.69 13.92
C LYS A 104 15.12 27.41 12.81
N LYS A 105 14.67 28.53 12.26
CA LYS A 105 14.41 28.81 10.84
C LYS A 105 15.30 27.95 9.91
N GLN A 106 14.72 27.00 9.20
CA GLN A 106 15.26 26.52 7.92
C GLN A 106 14.25 26.83 6.81
N LYS A 107 14.80 27.43 5.75
CA LYS A 107 14.11 27.99 4.59
C LYS A 107 13.38 26.91 3.80
N LYS A 108 12.19 27.25 3.31
CA LYS A 108 11.52 26.52 2.21
C LYS A 108 12.38 26.65 0.94
N PRO A 109 12.63 25.57 0.18
CA PRO A 109 12.90 25.70 -1.24
C PRO A 109 11.58 25.68 -2.01
N LEU A 110 11.47 26.65 -2.92
CA LEU A 110 10.44 26.77 -3.94
C LEU A 110 10.54 25.63 -4.96
N VAL A 111 9.38 25.18 -5.43
CA VAL A 111 9.09 24.74 -6.80
C VAL A 111 10.00 23.63 -7.37
N GLY A 112 9.60 22.39 -7.13
CA GLY A 112 9.97 21.24 -7.98
C GLY A 112 8.75 20.82 -8.80
N LYS A 113 8.79 21.08 -10.11
CA LYS A 113 7.81 20.66 -11.12
C LYS A 113 7.45 19.18 -10.94
N ARG A 114 6.17 18.85 -10.76
CA ARG A 114 5.67 17.48 -10.93
C ARG A 114 5.81 17.12 -12.41
N LEU A 115 6.77 16.27 -12.75
CA LEU A 115 6.75 15.54 -14.01
C LEU A 115 5.63 14.50 -13.91
N GLN A 116 4.60 14.74 -14.70
CA GLN A 116 3.42 13.90 -14.81
C GLN A 116 3.78 12.69 -15.66
N LEU A 117 3.87 11.51 -15.04
CA LEU A 117 4.01 10.25 -15.79
C LEU A 117 2.69 9.93 -16.50
N PRO A 118 2.73 9.47 -17.77
CA PRO A 118 1.53 9.28 -18.57
C PRO A 118 0.66 8.15 -18.01
N ARG A 119 -0.64 8.41 -18.09
CA ARG A 119 -1.73 7.49 -17.77
C ARG A 119 -1.77 6.46 -18.91
N ASN A 120 -1.28 5.26 -18.67
CA ASN A 120 -1.33 4.18 -19.65
C ASN A 120 -2.80 3.86 -19.98
N GLN A 121 -3.10 3.85 -21.29
CA GLN A 121 -4.28 3.23 -21.87
C GLN A 121 -4.17 1.70 -21.74
#